data_AF-A0A945TYS8-F1
#
_entry.id   AF-A0A945TYS8-F1
#
_cell.length_a   1.000
_cell.length_b   1.000
_cell.length_c   1.000
_cell.angle_alpha   90.00
_cell.angle_beta   90.00
_cell.angle_gamma   90.00
#
_symmetry.space_group_name_H-M   'P 1'
#
loop_
_entity.id
_entity.type
_entity.pdbx_description
1 polymer ?
#
loop_
_entity_poly.entity_id
_entity_poly.type
_entity_poly.pdbx_seq_one_letter_code
_entity_poly.pdbx_strand_id
1 'polypeptide(L)'
;MCRAAGRWVDESMTEVELSVAVEFRTAMADARARVASLLEPACPNVAFLNALRAELANASADATSVPYPELLDPDTYWKASVNPQAKVLRHGVIGVIEWLQDRVIETMELAETELKQIVDFSAANPGPNMHATRTELRNRITQLCDSLHQQMAELLDLLPDRVPLDEARAANNAALTRRATVDVEGLENAYLREAGGDDAHQTYAAEQWSETFADRVAHRQALLAGASPWRHQELALISYESTWQESESLVDAAVTRLQAPLSMMQQLLMERFDELVS
;
A
#
# COMPACT_ATOMS: atom_id res chain seq x y z
N MET A 1 -27.43 38.90 26.23
CA MET A 1 -26.47 38.90 25.10
C MET A 1 -25.41 37.80 25.25
N CYS A 2 -24.68 37.68 26.37
CA CYS A 2 -23.61 36.66 26.53
C CYS A 2 -24.01 35.19 26.28
N ARG A 3 -25.23 34.75 26.66
CA ARG A 3 -25.68 33.37 26.41
C ARG A 3 -25.97 33.04 24.93
N ALA A 4 -26.32 34.06 24.13
CA ALA A 4 -26.59 33.88 22.70
C ALA A 4 -25.28 33.84 21.90
N ALA A 5 -24.29 34.64 22.30
CA ALA A 5 -22.95 34.64 21.71
C ALA A 5 -22.21 33.31 21.96
N GLY A 6 -22.22 32.81 23.20
CA GLY A 6 -21.63 31.49 23.49
C GLY A 6 -22.29 30.37 22.69
N ARG A 7 -23.62 30.34 22.63
CA ARG A 7 -24.37 29.33 21.85
C ARG A 7 -24.02 29.36 20.36
N TRP A 8 -23.87 30.55 19.76
CA TRP A 8 -23.48 30.65 18.36
C TRP A 8 -22.07 30.08 18.12
N VAL A 9 -21.11 30.38 19.00
CA VAL A 9 -19.75 29.82 18.91
C VAL A 9 -19.78 28.29 19.04
N ASP A 10 -20.62 27.74 19.91
CA ASP A 10 -20.82 26.28 20.04
C ASP A 10 -21.35 25.68 18.75
N GLU A 11 -22.46 26.21 18.25
CA GLU A 11 -23.15 25.72 17.05
C GLU A 11 -22.24 25.82 15.82
N SER A 12 -21.53 26.95 15.63
CA SER A 12 -20.62 27.15 14.51
C SER A 12 -19.38 26.26 14.58
N MET A 13 -18.79 26.05 15.76
CA MET A 13 -17.65 25.12 15.90
C MET A 13 -18.05 23.68 15.56
N THR A 14 -19.23 23.24 16.02
CA THR A 14 -19.76 21.92 15.69
C THR A 14 -20.09 21.79 14.19
N GLU A 15 -20.58 22.85 13.56
CA GLU A 15 -20.87 22.87 12.12
C GLU A 15 -19.59 22.71 11.29
N VAL A 16 -18.53 23.45 11.64
CA VAL A 16 -17.20 23.31 11.00
C VAL A 16 -16.69 21.88 11.14
N GLU A 17 -16.69 21.33 12.37
CA GLU A 17 -16.21 19.97 12.64
C GLU A 17 -16.96 18.94 11.81
N LEU A 18 -18.29 19.02 11.78
CA LEU A 18 -19.13 18.08 11.05
C LEU A 18 -18.91 18.20 9.53
N SER A 19 -18.84 19.42 9.01
CA SER A 19 -18.63 19.70 7.60
C SER A 19 -17.31 19.09 7.11
N VAL A 20 -16.21 19.39 7.80
CA VAL A 20 -14.88 18.86 7.46
C VAL A 20 -14.86 17.34 7.58
N ALA A 21 -15.42 16.78 8.66
CA ALA A 21 -15.44 15.33 8.86
C ALA A 21 -16.27 14.58 7.81
N VAL A 22 -17.30 15.19 7.24
CA VAL A 22 -18.09 14.60 6.15
C VAL A 22 -17.31 14.66 4.83
N GLU A 23 -16.72 15.81 4.49
CA GLU A 23 -15.92 15.95 3.27
C GLU A 23 -14.71 15.02 3.28
N PHE A 24 -13.97 14.95 4.39
CA PHE A 24 -12.80 14.08 4.51
C PHE A 24 -13.16 12.60 4.33
N ARG A 25 -14.16 12.10 5.07
CA ARG A 25 -14.58 10.70 4.94
C ARG A 25 -15.09 10.37 3.53
N THR A 26 -15.76 11.32 2.88
CA THR A 26 -16.25 11.15 1.51
C THR A 26 -15.09 11.07 0.52
N ALA A 27 -14.12 12.00 0.62
CA ALA A 27 -12.93 12.00 -0.21
C ALA A 27 -12.08 10.73 0.01
N MET A 28 -11.91 10.32 1.27
CA MET A 28 -11.22 9.08 1.64
C MET A 28 -11.89 7.83 1.06
N ALA A 29 -13.22 7.73 1.16
CA ALA A 29 -13.95 6.59 0.61
C ALA A 29 -13.83 6.50 -0.93
N ASP A 30 -13.91 7.64 -1.62
CA ASP A 30 -13.72 7.71 -3.08
C ASP A 30 -12.28 7.37 -3.47
N ALA A 31 -11.29 7.94 -2.78
CA ALA A 31 -9.88 7.63 -3.00
C ALA A 31 -9.61 6.12 -2.82
N ARG A 32 -10.13 5.52 -1.74
CA ARG A 32 -9.99 4.08 -1.47
C ARG A 32 -10.60 3.24 -2.58
N ALA A 33 -11.82 3.58 -3.04
CA ALA A 33 -12.46 2.87 -4.14
C ALA A 33 -11.66 2.97 -5.44
N ARG A 34 -11.11 4.14 -5.75
CA ARG A 34 -10.26 4.36 -6.93
C ARG A 34 -8.97 3.59 -6.86
N VAL A 35 -8.25 3.64 -5.73
CA VAL A 35 -7.01 2.87 -5.53
C VAL A 35 -7.30 1.36 -5.63
N ALA A 36 -8.35 0.88 -4.97
CA ALA A 36 -8.75 -0.53 -5.04
C ALA A 36 -9.04 -0.96 -6.49
N SER A 37 -9.78 -0.15 -7.25
CA SER A 37 -10.08 -0.43 -8.67
C SER A 37 -8.83 -0.54 -9.57
N LEU A 38 -7.73 0.10 -9.18
CA LEU A 38 -6.45 0.03 -9.89
C LEU A 38 -5.64 -1.20 -9.44
N LEU A 39 -5.51 -1.38 -8.12
CA LEU A 39 -4.56 -2.31 -7.53
C LEU A 39 -5.11 -3.73 -7.35
N GLU A 40 -6.38 -3.91 -6.99
CA GLU A 40 -6.94 -5.25 -6.76
C GLU A 40 -6.96 -6.10 -8.04
N PRO A 41 -7.41 -5.60 -9.21
CA PRO A 41 -7.41 -6.40 -10.43
C PRO A 41 -6.00 -6.70 -10.95
N ALA A 42 -5.03 -5.86 -10.61
CA ALA A 42 -3.64 -6.01 -11.01
C ALA A 42 -2.83 -6.92 -10.08
N CYS A 43 -3.35 -7.27 -8.90
CA CYS A 43 -2.67 -8.12 -7.94
C CYS A 43 -2.45 -9.53 -8.53
N PRO A 44 -1.20 -9.99 -8.68
CA PRO A 44 -0.95 -11.37 -9.05
C PRO A 44 -1.55 -12.31 -8.00
N ASN A 45 -2.29 -13.31 -8.46
CA ASN A 45 -2.88 -14.33 -7.60
C ASN A 45 -2.44 -15.73 -8.04
N VAL A 46 -2.75 -16.75 -7.22
CA VAL A 46 -2.36 -18.14 -7.47
C VAL A 46 -2.84 -18.65 -8.84
N ALA A 47 -4.05 -18.28 -9.25
CA ALA A 47 -4.62 -18.70 -10.53
C ALA A 47 -3.85 -18.07 -11.71
N PHE A 48 -3.58 -16.77 -11.64
CA PHE A 48 -2.75 -16.05 -12.62
C PHE A 48 -1.36 -16.69 -12.75
N LEU A 49 -0.69 -16.95 -11.62
CA LEU A 49 0.64 -17.56 -11.65
C LEU A 49 0.60 -18.94 -12.31
N ASN A 50 -0.36 -19.79 -11.94
CA ASN A 50 -0.49 -21.12 -12.56
C ASN A 50 -0.80 -21.03 -14.06
N ALA A 51 -1.65 -20.08 -14.48
CA ALA A 51 -1.92 -19.84 -15.90
C ALA A 51 -0.66 -19.40 -16.66
N LEU A 52 0.11 -18.45 -16.10
CA LEU A 52 1.38 -18.00 -16.67
C LEU A 52 2.37 -19.17 -16.80
N ARG A 53 2.41 -20.06 -15.80
CA ARG A 53 3.25 -21.28 -15.86
C ARG A 53 2.87 -22.20 -17.01
N ALA A 54 1.56 -22.43 -17.18
CA ALA A 54 1.03 -23.29 -18.23
C ALA A 54 1.29 -22.69 -19.62
N GLU A 55 1.08 -21.38 -19.78
CA GLU A 55 1.34 -20.68 -21.03
C GLU A 55 2.81 -20.77 -21.43
N LEU A 56 3.73 -20.57 -20.47
CA LEU A 56 5.17 -20.71 -20.72
C LEU A 56 5.57 -22.14 -21.06
N ALA A 57 4.92 -23.15 -20.47
CA ALA A 57 5.14 -24.54 -20.84
C ALA A 57 4.68 -24.84 -22.27
N ASN A 58 3.54 -24.29 -22.69
CA ASN A 58 3.04 -24.39 -24.06
C ASN A 58 3.97 -23.66 -25.04
N ALA A 59 4.41 -22.45 -24.69
CA ALA A 59 5.32 -21.65 -25.49
C ALA A 59 6.69 -22.31 -25.69
N SER A 60 7.18 -23.02 -24.67
CA SER A 60 8.41 -23.82 -24.79
C SER A 60 8.23 -25.04 -25.69
N ALA A 61 7.02 -25.59 -25.82
CA ALA A 61 6.75 -26.76 -26.64
C ALA A 61 6.54 -26.40 -28.11
N ASP A 62 5.86 -25.29 -28.39
CA ASP A 62 5.66 -24.73 -29.73
C ASP A 62 5.73 -23.20 -29.70
N ALA A 63 6.91 -22.66 -30.03
CA ALA A 63 7.14 -21.22 -30.05
C ALA A 63 6.35 -20.48 -31.15
N THR A 64 5.85 -21.19 -32.17
CA THR A 64 5.10 -20.59 -33.29
C THR A 64 3.61 -20.42 -33.00
N SER A 65 3.10 -21.10 -31.96
CA SER A 65 1.70 -21.00 -31.54
C SER A 65 1.44 -19.98 -30.44
N VAL A 66 2.45 -19.18 -30.05
CA VAL A 66 2.37 -18.32 -28.85
C VAL A 66 1.71 -16.97 -29.18
N PRO A 67 0.56 -16.64 -28.59
CA PRO A 67 -0.08 -15.33 -28.80
C PRO A 67 0.71 -14.16 -28.21
N TYR A 68 1.61 -14.44 -27.26
CA TYR A 68 2.45 -13.49 -26.53
C TYR A 68 3.94 -13.84 -26.69
N PRO A 69 4.58 -13.51 -27.83
CA PRO A 69 5.95 -13.91 -28.13
C PRO A 69 6.98 -13.36 -27.14
N GLU A 70 6.67 -12.27 -26.43
CA GLU A 70 7.50 -11.71 -25.37
C GLU A 70 7.70 -12.66 -24.18
N LEU A 71 6.83 -13.65 -23.99
CA LEU A 71 6.94 -14.66 -22.92
C LEU A 71 8.10 -15.65 -23.13
N LEU A 72 8.70 -15.70 -24.32
CA LEU A 72 9.82 -16.61 -24.59
C LEU A 72 11.11 -16.20 -23.87
N ASP A 73 11.21 -14.93 -23.48
CA ASP A 73 12.38 -14.35 -22.83
C ASP A 73 11.96 -13.44 -21.66
N PRO A 74 12.42 -13.71 -20.42
CA PRO A 74 12.02 -12.92 -19.25
C PRO A 74 12.32 -11.42 -19.37
N ASP A 75 13.43 -11.04 -20.00
CA ASP A 75 13.80 -9.63 -20.15
C ASP A 75 12.89 -8.91 -21.15
N THR A 76 12.49 -9.60 -22.22
CA THR A 76 11.52 -9.12 -23.20
C THR A 76 10.14 -9.00 -22.57
N TYR A 77 9.68 -10.02 -21.84
CA TYR A 77 8.44 -9.98 -21.07
C TYR A 77 8.42 -8.80 -20.08
N TRP A 78 9.51 -8.58 -19.36
CA TRP A 78 9.65 -7.44 -18.45
C TRP A 78 9.46 -6.10 -19.17
N LYS A 79 10.18 -5.90 -20.28
CA LYS A 79 10.16 -4.64 -21.04
C LYS A 79 8.83 -4.38 -21.74
N ALA A 80 8.23 -5.42 -22.33
CA ALA A 80 7.04 -5.30 -23.16
C ALA A 80 5.74 -5.27 -22.33
N SER A 81 5.69 -6.01 -21.22
CA SER A 81 4.42 -6.26 -20.52
C SER A 81 4.45 -5.79 -19.07
N VAL A 82 5.38 -6.30 -18.26
CA VAL A 82 5.35 -6.08 -16.80
C VAL A 82 5.67 -4.62 -16.41
N ASN A 83 6.77 -4.06 -16.93
CA ASN A 83 7.21 -2.71 -16.57
C ASN A 83 6.23 -1.61 -17.05
N PRO A 84 5.69 -1.65 -18.29
CA PRO A 84 4.67 -0.69 -18.71
C PRO A 84 3.42 -0.73 -17.83
N GLN A 85 2.92 -1.92 -17.48
CA GLN A 85 1.75 -2.06 -16.61
C GLN A 85 2.01 -1.48 -15.22
N ALA A 86 3.15 -1.79 -14.59
CA ALA A 86 3.51 -1.21 -13.31
C ALA A 86 3.69 0.30 -13.33
N LYS A 87 4.19 0.88 -14.43
CA LYS A 87 4.23 2.35 -14.58
C LYS A 87 2.83 2.96 -14.63
N VAL A 88 1.91 2.35 -15.38
CA VAL A 88 0.52 2.82 -15.46
C VAL A 88 -0.16 2.75 -14.09
N LEU A 89 0.01 1.64 -13.37
CA LEU A 89 -0.54 1.47 -12.03
C LEU A 89 0.01 2.52 -11.05
N ARG A 90 1.33 2.71 -11.03
CA ARG A 90 1.97 3.73 -10.19
C ARG A 90 1.46 5.13 -10.47
N HIS A 91 1.44 5.54 -11.74
CA HIS A 91 0.92 6.86 -12.09
C HIS A 91 -0.58 7.01 -11.74
N GLY A 92 -1.36 5.94 -11.90
CA GLY A 92 -2.76 5.94 -11.50
C GLY A 92 -2.93 6.16 -9.99
N VAL A 93 -2.18 5.43 -9.16
CA VAL A 93 -2.24 5.56 -7.70
C VAL A 93 -1.72 6.93 -7.24
N ILE A 94 -0.59 7.39 -7.80
CA ILE A 94 -0.06 8.74 -7.55
C ILE A 94 -1.14 9.79 -7.80
N GLY A 95 -1.82 9.73 -8.96
CA GLY A 95 -2.86 10.70 -9.30
C GLY A 95 -4.04 10.69 -8.34
N VAL A 96 -4.40 9.53 -7.75
CA VAL A 96 -5.46 9.47 -6.72
C VAL A 96 -4.97 10.08 -5.41
N ILE A 97 -3.73 9.80 -4.99
CA ILE A 97 -3.15 10.38 -3.76
C ILE A 97 -3.06 11.90 -3.90
N GLU A 98 -2.52 12.42 -5.00
CA GLU A 98 -2.41 13.86 -5.26
C GLU A 98 -3.80 14.52 -5.25
N TRP A 99 -4.78 13.94 -5.94
CA TRP A 99 -6.16 14.43 -5.91
C TRP A 99 -6.74 14.49 -4.50
N LEU A 100 -6.52 13.45 -3.69
CA LEU A 100 -6.99 13.40 -2.30
C LEU A 100 -6.32 14.49 -1.45
N GLN A 101 -5.00 14.69 -1.63
CA GLN A 101 -4.27 15.75 -0.95
C GLN A 101 -4.84 17.13 -1.26
N ASP A 102 -5.04 17.43 -2.55
CA ASP A 102 -5.61 18.71 -2.99
C ASP A 102 -7.01 18.90 -2.38
N ARG A 103 -7.84 17.86 -2.37
CA ARG A 103 -9.18 17.92 -1.79
C ARG A 103 -9.17 18.19 -0.28
N VAL A 104 -8.24 17.58 0.44
CA VAL A 104 -8.05 17.81 1.88
C VAL A 104 -7.57 19.24 2.13
N ILE A 105 -6.61 19.74 1.35
CA ILE A 105 -6.09 21.11 1.46
C ILE A 105 -7.21 22.13 1.23
N GLU A 106 -7.99 22.00 0.15
CA GLU A 106 -9.13 22.89 -0.14
C GLU A 106 -10.14 22.93 1.03
N THR A 107 -10.46 21.76 1.58
CA THR A 107 -11.40 21.64 2.71
C THR A 107 -10.83 22.30 3.96
N MET A 108 -9.52 22.16 4.21
CA MET A 108 -8.84 22.80 5.32
C MET A 108 -8.78 24.33 5.21
N GLU A 109 -8.58 24.88 4.01
CA GLU A 109 -8.57 26.32 3.78
C GLU A 109 -9.94 26.96 4.07
N LEU A 110 -11.02 26.26 3.71
CA LEU A 110 -12.39 26.67 4.05
C LEU A 110 -12.62 26.64 5.56
N ALA A 111 -12.23 25.54 6.22
CA ALA A 111 -12.34 25.41 7.67
C ALA A 111 -11.55 26.49 8.41
N GLU A 112 -10.31 26.78 8.00
CA GLU A 112 -9.50 27.85 8.57
C GLU A 112 -10.20 29.21 8.46
N THR A 113 -10.84 29.48 7.32
CA THR A 113 -11.58 30.72 7.10
C THR A 113 -12.77 30.85 8.07
N GLU A 114 -13.53 29.79 8.28
CA GLU A 114 -14.66 29.76 9.22
C GLU A 114 -14.18 29.88 10.67
N LEU A 115 -13.09 29.20 11.04
CA LEU A 115 -12.49 29.31 12.37
C LEU A 115 -11.99 30.73 12.67
N LYS A 116 -11.39 31.42 11.70
CA LYS A 116 -11.01 32.83 11.84
C LYS A 116 -12.22 33.71 12.15
N GLN A 117 -13.37 33.49 11.51
CA GLN A 117 -14.60 34.25 11.79
C GLN A 117 -15.11 34.00 13.22
N ILE A 118 -15.02 32.77 13.71
CA ILE A 118 -15.42 32.42 15.08
C ILE A 118 -14.47 33.07 16.10
N VAL A 119 -13.16 33.07 15.83
CA VAL A 119 -12.15 33.78 16.63
C VAL A 119 -12.46 35.28 16.68
N ASP A 120 -12.71 35.91 15.53
CA ASP A 120 -13.01 37.34 15.43
C ASP A 120 -14.27 37.70 16.22
N PHE A 121 -15.33 36.89 16.07
CA PHE A 121 -16.57 37.09 16.81
C PHE A 121 -16.36 36.96 18.32
N SER A 122 -15.56 35.97 18.76
CA SER A 122 -15.25 35.73 20.17
C SER A 122 -14.41 36.87 20.76
N ALA A 123 -13.46 37.41 19.99
CA ALA A 123 -12.64 38.56 20.38
C ALA A 123 -13.48 39.85 20.48
N ALA A 124 -14.43 40.05 19.57
CA ALA A 124 -15.38 41.17 19.63
C ALA A 124 -16.40 41.05 20.78
N ASN A 125 -16.65 39.83 21.28
CA ASN A 125 -17.65 39.55 22.31
C ASN A 125 -17.09 38.69 23.46
N PRO A 126 -16.00 39.09 24.15
CA PRO A 126 -15.25 38.22 25.06
C PRO A 126 -15.98 37.93 26.38
N GLY A 127 -17.16 38.52 26.59
CA GLY A 127 -17.92 38.38 27.83
C GLY A 127 -17.23 39.04 29.04
N PRO A 128 -17.64 38.68 30.27
CA PRO A 128 -17.13 39.33 31.49
C PRO A 128 -15.73 38.85 31.91
N ASN A 129 -15.25 37.71 31.39
CA ASN A 129 -13.93 37.17 31.70
C ASN A 129 -13.23 36.71 30.41
N MET A 130 -12.39 37.60 29.88
CA MET A 130 -11.62 37.36 28.66
C MET A 130 -10.70 36.13 28.75
N HIS A 131 -10.10 35.88 29.92
CA HIS A 131 -9.19 34.74 30.11
C HIS A 131 -9.92 33.39 30.03
N ALA A 132 -11.15 33.33 30.56
CA ALA A 132 -12.01 32.16 30.45
C ALA A 132 -12.40 31.91 28.98
N THR A 133 -12.84 32.95 28.27
CA THR A 133 -13.21 32.87 26.84
C THR A 133 -12.05 32.39 25.99
N ARG A 134 -10.84 32.94 26.21
CA ARG A 134 -9.62 32.51 25.51
C ARG A 134 -9.30 31.03 25.74
N THR A 135 -9.45 30.56 26.98
CA THR A 135 -9.16 29.17 27.34
C THR A 135 -10.17 28.22 26.72
N GLU A 136 -11.45 28.58 26.72
CA GLU A 136 -12.50 27.78 26.10
C GLU A 136 -12.33 27.69 24.58
N LEU A 137 -12.07 28.81 23.92
CA LEU A 137 -11.79 28.85 22.48
C LEU A 137 -10.58 28.01 22.11
N ARG A 138 -9.48 28.12 22.87
CA ARG A 138 -8.29 27.29 22.67
C ARG A 138 -8.63 25.80 22.76
N ASN A 139 -9.30 25.38 23.82
CA ASN A 139 -9.59 23.97 24.05
C ASN A 139 -10.42 23.37 22.90
N ARG A 140 -11.36 24.14 22.34
CA ARG A 140 -12.17 23.70 21.20
C ARG A 140 -11.38 23.60 19.92
N ILE A 141 -10.53 24.60 19.62
CA ILE A 141 -9.65 24.54 18.46
C ILE A 141 -8.69 23.36 18.58
N THR A 142 -8.17 23.07 19.78
CA THR A 142 -7.34 21.88 20.04
C THR A 142 -8.12 20.60 19.74
N GLN A 143 -9.33 20.45 20.28
CA GLN A 143 -10.16 19.27 20.04
C GLN A 143 -10.46 19.06 18.55
N LEU A 144 -10.76 20.13 17.82
CA LEU A 144 -10.95 20.07 16.37
C LEU A 144 -9.66 19.63 15.66
N CYS A 145 -8.51 20.23 15.99
CA CYS A 145 -7.23 19.84 15.39
C CYS A 145 -6.88 18.38 15.67
N ASP A 146 -7.11 17.89 16.89
CA ASP A 146 -6.88 16.48 17.26
C ASP A 146 -7.81 15.54 16.45
N SER A 147 -9.08 15.92 16.28
CA SER A 147 -10.05 15.18 15.45
C SER A 147 -9.59 15.11 13.99
N LEU A 148 -9.12 16.23 13.43
CA LEU A 148 -8.60 16.30 12.07
C LEU A 148 -7.30 15.51 11.89
N HIS A 149 -6.39 15.55 12.87
CA HIS A 149 -5.18 14.72 12.87
C HIS A 149 -5.53 13.23 12.83
N GLN A 150 -6.52 12.81 13.61
CA GLN A 150 -6.98 11.43 13.62
C GLN A 150 -7.59 11.02 12.28
N GLN A 151 -8.39 11.88 11.66
CA GLN A 151 -8.97 11.62 10.33
C GLN A 151 -7.87 11.55 9.25
N MET A 152 -6.86 12.40 9.32
CA MET A 152 -5.71 12.33 8.40
C MET A 152 -4.88 11.06 8.58
N ALA A 153 -4.86 10.48 9.79
CA ALA A 153 -4.19 9.18 10.00
C ALA A 153 -4.92 8.04 9.29
N GLU A 154 -6.23 8.17 9.00
CA GLU A 154 -6.98 7.18 8.21
C GLU A 154 -6.47 7.07 6.76
N LEU A 155 -5.69 8.05 6.26
CA LEU A 155 -5.00 7.92 4.97
C LEU A 155 -4.06 6.71 4.94
N LEU A 156 -3.52 6.27 6.08
CA LEU A 156 -2.66 5.08 6.16
C LEU A 156 -3.41 3.80 5.73
N ASP A 157 -4.74 3.80 5.83
CA ASP A 157 -5.60 2.68 5.42
C ASP A 157 -6.10 2.81 3.96
N LEU A 158 -5.50 3.70 3.16
CA LEU A 158 -5.91 3.95 1.76
C LEU A 158 -5.65 2.74 0.85
N LEU A 159 -4.53 2.04 1.08
CA LEU A 159 -4.12 0.93 0.22
C LEU A 159 -4.92 -0.35 0.52
N PRO A 160 -5.17 -1.19 -0.50
CA PRO A 160 -5.78 -2.49 -0.29
C PRO A 160 -4.85 -3.42 0.51
N ASP A 161 -5.46 -4.43 1.13
CA ASP A 161 -4.76 -5.45 1.90
C ASP A 161 -3.73 -6.19 1.03
N ARG A 162 -2.58 -6.48 1.64
CA ARG A 162 -1.46 -7.19 1.04
C ARG A 162 -1.62 -8.71 1.10
N VAL A 163 -2.56 -9.23 1.90
CA VAL A 163 -2.82 -10.67 2.05
C VAL A 163 -2.88 -11.43 0.72
N PRO A 164 -3.61 -10.99 -0.33
CA PRO A 164 -3.66 -11.73 -1.60
C PRO A 164 -2.30 -11.87 -2.29
N LEU A 165 -1.45 -10.84 -2.19
CA LEU A 165 -0.08 -10.86 -2.73
C LEU A 165 0.81 -11.83 -1.95
N ASP A 166 0.70 -11.83 -0.63
CA ASP A 166 1.48 -12.69 0.24
C ASP A 166 1.10 -14.17 0.06
N GLU A 167 -0.20 -14.46 -0.12
CA GLU A 167 -0.71 -15.78 -0.50
C GLU A 167 -0.15 -16.24 -1.85
N ALA A 168 -0.16 -15.37 -2.86
CA ALA A 168 0.38 -15.66 -4.18
C ALA A 168 1.89 -15.95 -4.13
N ARG A 169 2.63 -15.18 -3.34
CA ARG A 169 4.07 -15.37 -3.12
C ARG A 169 4.37 -16.67 -2.40
N ALA A 170 3.64 -16.98 -1.33
CA ALA A 170 3.78 -18.24 -0.60
C ALA A 170 3.49 -19.44 -1.51
N ALA A 171 2.44 -19.37 -2.33
CA ALA A 171 2.09 -20.40 -3.30
C ALA A 171 3.16 -20.57 -4.40
N ASN A 172 3.75 -19.47 -4.89
CA ASN A 172 4.84 -19.53 -5.85
C ASN A 172 6.07 -20.25 -5.26
N ASN A 173 6.51 -19.82 -4.07
CA ASN A 173 7.65 -20.40 -3.38
C ASN A 173 7.43 -21.90 -3.09
N ALA A 174 6.24 -22.28 -2.61
CA ALA A 174 5.90 -23.68 -2.38
C ALA A 174 5.93 -24.51 -3.67
N ALA A 175 5.44 -23.97 -4.79
CA ALA A 175 5.47 -24.64 -6.07
C ALA A 175 6.91 -24.80 -6.60
N LEU A 176 7.75 -23.78 -6.43
CA LEU A 176 9.16 -23.80 -6.81
C LEU A 176 9.94 -24.85 -6.01
N THR A 177 9.80 -24.85 -4.68
CA THR A 177 10.43 -25.84 -3.78
C THR A 177 9.96 -27.25 -4.12
N ARG A 178 8.66 -27.44 -4.36
CA ARG A 178 8.12 -28.75 -4.80
C ARG A 178 8.76 -29.21 -6.10
N ARG A 179 8.91 -28.32 -7.08
CA ARG A 179 9.54 -28.69 -8.35
C ARG A 179 11.02 -29.03 -8.18
N ALA A 180 11.76 -28.27 -7.37
CA ALA A 180 13.15 -28.57 -7.06
C ALA A 180 13.30 -29.93 -6.39
N THR A 181 12.41 -30.26 -5.45
CA THR A 181 12.37 -31.55 -4.76
C THR A 181 12.18 -32.69 -5.76
N VAL A 182 11.17 -32.61 -6.62
CA VAL A 182 10.91 -33.62 -7.66
C VAL A 182 12.09 -33.80 -8.62
N ASP A 183 12.74 -32.71 -9.03
CA ASP A 183 13.92 -32.79 -9.89
C ASP A 183 15.09 -33.52 -9.18
N VAL A 184 15.30 -33.28 -7.87
CA VAL A 184 16.37 -33.93 -7.08
C VAL A 184 16.05 -35.40 -6.79
N GLU A 185 14.80 -35.74 -6.47
CA GLU A 185 14.34 -37.13 -6.35
C GLU A 185 14.52 -37.89 -7.68
N GLY A 186 14.30 -37.24 -8.82
CA GLY A 186 14.57 -37.81 -10.13
C GLY A 186 16.06 -38.14 -10.32
N LEU A 187 16.94 -37.24 -9.89
CA LEU A 187 18.40 -37.44 -9.93
C LEU A 187 18.86 -38.54 -8.96
N GLU A 188 18.23 -38.64 -7.78
CA GLU A 188 18.48 -39.72 -6.81
C GLU A 188 18.19 -41.08 -7.41
N ASN A 189 16.99 -41.22 -7.99
CA ASN A 189 16.55 -42.45 -8.62
C ASN A 189 17.40 -42.84 -9.84
N ALA A 190 18.02 -41.88 -10.52
CA ALA A 190 18.99 -42.15 -11.57
C ALA A 190 20.32 -42.61 -10.99
N TYR A 191 20.86 -41.89 -10.01
CA TYR A 191 22.12 -42.20 -9.33
C TYR A 191 22.11 -43.60 -8.70
N LEU A 192 21.06 -43.94 -7.96
CA LEU A 192 20.93 -45.26 -7.30
C LEU A 192 20.81 -46.41 -8.31
N ARG A 193 20.18 -46.17 -9.48
CA ARG A 193 20.15 -47.17 -10.56
C ARG A 193 21.53 -47.38 -11.19
N GLU A 194 22.30 -46.30 -11.35
CA GLU A 194 23.62 -46.33 -11.98
C GLU A 194 24.74 -46.83 -11.05
N ALA A 195 24.60 -46.63 -9.74
CA ALA A 195 25.60 -47.01 -8.75
C ALA A 195 25.97 -48.51 -8.82
N GLY A 196 25.01 -49.39 -9.16
CA GLY A 196 25.24 -50.84 -9.25
C GLY A 196 25.82 -51.45 -7.95
N GLY A 197 26.19 -52.72 -7.98
CA GLY A 197 26.84 -53.40 -6.84
C GLY A 197 25.91 -54.18 -5.92
N ASP A 198 26.47 -54.67 -4.81
CA ASP A 198 25.74 -55.42 -3.77
C ASP A 198 24.92 -54.49 -2.85
N ASP A 199 24.11 -55.08 -1.97
CA ASP A 199 23.22 -54.36 -1.06
C ASP A 199 23.98 -53.33 -0.18
N ALA A 200 25.25 -53.60 0.15
CA ALA A 200 26.08 -52.71 0.97
C ALA A 200 26.47 -51.43 0.21
N HIS A 201 26.84 -51.57 -1.08
CA HIS A 201 27.13 -50.41 -1.92
C HIS A 201 25.88 -49.56 -2.19
N GLN A 202 24.72 -50.18 -2.39
CA GLN A 202 23.46 -49.45 -2.54
C GLN A 202 23.07 -48.70 -1.25
N THR A 203 23.28 -49.33 -0.09
CA THR A 203 22.99 -48.70 1.22
C THR A 203 23.88 -47.47 1.44
N TYR A 204 25.18 -47.61 1.20
CA TYR A 204 26.12 -46.48 1.34
C TYR A 204 25.80 -45.33 0.36
N ALA A 205 25.47 -45.66 -0.90
CA ALA A 205 25.07 -44.67 -1.89
C ALA A 205 23.79 -43.90 -1.49
N ALA A 206 22.81 -44.59 -0.90
CA ALA A 206 21.59 -43.97 -0.39
C ALA A 206 21.85 -43.06 0.82
N GLU A 207 22.72 -43.48 1.75
CA GLU A 207 23.12 -42.65 2.91
C GLU A 207 23.78 -41.35 2.47
N GLN A 208 24.77 -41.42 1.56
CA GLN A 208 25.46 -40.24 1.02
C GLN A 208 24.51 -39.29 0.26
N TRP A 209 23.52 -39.84 -0.43
CA TRP A 209 22.53 -39.02 -1.12
C TRP A 209 21.61 -38.30 -0.13
N SER A 210 21.12 -39.01 0.87
CA SER A 210 20.22 -38.49 1.90
C SER A 210 20.84 -37.33 2.69
N GLU A 211 22.12 -37.45 3.08
CA GLU A 211 22.84 -36.43 3.84
C GLU A 211 22.93 -35.07 3.10
N THR A 212 22.91 -35.09 1.77
CA THR A 212 23.06 -33.87 0.94
C THR A 212 21.77 -33.47 0.22
N PHE A 213 20.65 -34.14 0.48
CA PHE A 213 19.41 -33.93 -0.24
C PHE A 213 18.88 -32.50 -0.12
N ALA A 214 18.82 -31.96 1.10
CA ALA A 214 18.33 -30.61 1.36
C ALA A 214 19.15 -29.54 0.63
N ASP A 215 20.49 -29.66 0.66
CA ASP A 215 21.40 -28.73 -0.04
C ASP A 215 21.23 -28.81 -1.56
N ARG A 216 21.04 -30.02 -2.10
CA ARG A 216 20.75 -30.23 -3.53
C ARG A 216 19.42 -29.60 -3.92
N VAL A 217 18.38 -29.74 -3.09
CA VAL A 217 17.07 -29.09 -3.32
C VAL A 217 17.22 -27.58 -3.28
N ALA A 218 17.91 -27.02 -2.29
CA ALA A 218 18.16 -25.58 -2.20
C ALA A 218 18.93 -25.06 -3.42
N HIS A 219 19.98 -25.76 -3.84
CA HIS A 219 20.74 -25.42 -5.04
C HIS A 219 19.85 -25.48 -6.31
N ARG A 220 19.06 -26.55 -6.46
CA ARG A 220 18.17 -26.70 -7.61
C ARG A 220 17.08 -25.62 -7.64
N GLN A 221 16.54 -25.27 -6.48
CA GLN A 221 15.59 -24.17 -6.32
C GLN A 221 16.20 -22.84 -6.78
N ALA A 222 17.44 -22.53 -6.39
CA ALA A 222 18.12 -21.31 -6.82
C ALA A 222 18.33 -21.26 -8.35
N LEU A 223 18.68 -22.40 -8.97
CA LEU A 223 18.78 -22.50 -10.42
C LEU A 223 17.43 -22.30 -11.11
N LEU A 224 16.38 -22.93 -10.59
CA LEU A 224 15.02 -22.81 -11.14
C LEU A 224 14.47 -21.40 -11.02
N ALA A 225 14.77 -20.67 -9.95
CA ALA A 225 14.31 -19.29 -9.74
C ALA A 225 14.74 -18.33 -10.87
N GLY A 226 15.91 -18.58 -11.48
CA GLY A 226 16.42 -17.83 -12.62
C GLY A 226 15.88 -18.27 -13.98
N ALA A 227 15.17 -19.39 -14.06
CA ALA A 227 14.71 -20.00 -15.30
C ALA A 227 13.22 -19.77 -15.54
N SER A 228 12.81 -19.84 -16.81
CA SER A 228 11.38 -19.98 -17.14
C SER A 228 10.86 -21.31 -16.59
N PRO A 229 9.64 -21.35 -16.02
CA PRO A 229 8.66 -20.26 -15.94
C PRO A 229 8.77 -19.38 -14.68
N TRP A 230 9.60 -19.76 -13.70
CA TRP A 230 9.67 -19.13 -12.38
C TRP A 230 10.12 -17.68 -12.43
N ARG A 231 11.07 -17.37 -13.31
CA ARG A 231 11.54 -15.99 -13.48
C ARG A 231 10.43 -15.05 -13.92
N HIS A 232 9.51 -15.50 -14.78
CA HIS A 232 8.37 -14.70 -15.23
C HIS A 232 7.37 -14.45 -14.10
N GLN A 233 7.08 -15.48 -13.32
CA GLN A 233 6.22 -15.37 -12.13
C GLN A 233 6.81 -14.39 -11.11
N GLU A 234 8.12 -14.45 -10.91
CA GLU A 234 8.83 -13.56 -10.00
C GLU A 234 8.81 -12.11 -10.47
N LEU A 235 8.99 -11.86 -11.78
CA LEU A 235 8.90 -10.52 -12.34
C LEU A 235 7.51 -9.91 -12.12
N ALA A 236 6.43 -10.67 -12.29
CA ALA A 236 5.07 -10.20 -12.03
C ALA A 236 4.87 -9.85 -10.54
N LEU A 237 5.35 -10.70 -9.63
CA LEU A 237 5.23 -10.49 -8.18
C LEU A 237 6.04 -9.29 -7.68
N ILE A 238 7.31 -9.19 -8.05
CA ILE A 238 8.19 -8.08 -7.62
C ILE A 238 7.67 -6.75 -8.18
N SER A 239 7.17 -6.74 -9.42
CA SER A 239 6.64 -5.52 -10.03
C SER A 239 5.46 -4.95 -9.25
N TYR A 240 4.52 -5.82 -8.87
CA TYR A 240 3.38 -5.42 -8.07
C TYR A 240 3.79 -5.01 -6.64
N GLU A 241 4.68 -5.77 -6.01
CA GLU A 241 5.22 -5.44 -4.68
C GLU A 241 5.89 -4.06 -4.67
N SER A 242 6.74 -3.78 -5.66
CA SER A 242 7.40 -2.48 -5.80
C SER A 242 6.40 -1.36 -6.03
N THR A 243 5.34 -1.60 -6.81
CA THR A 243 4.27 -0.62 -7.03
C THR A 243 3.52 -0.32 -5.73
N TRP A 244 3.23 -1.35 -4.95
CA TRP A 244 2.54 -1.23 -3.67
C TRP A 244 3.41 -0.50 -2.62
N GLN A 245 4.69 -0.87 -2.47
CA GLN A 245 5.63 -0.22 -1.54
C GLN A 245 5.89 1.25 -1.88
N GLU A 246 6.00 1.59 -3.17
CA GLU A 246 6.15 2.98 -3.60
C GLU A 246 4.89 3.79 -3.25
N SER A 247 3.70 3.19 -3.43
CA SER A 247 2.43 3.80 -3.05
C SER A 247 2.31 4.00 -1.54
N GLU A 248 2.77 3.03 -0.73
CA GLU A 248 2.80 3.11 0.73
C GLU A 248 3.65 4.30 1.19
N SER A 249 4.87 4.42 0.66
CA SER A 249 5.74 5.56 0.97
C SER A 249 5.13 6.92 0.57
N LEU A 250 4.34 6.97 -0.50
CA LEU A 250 3.65 8.19 -0.93
C LEU A 250 2.50 8.56 0.00
N VAL A 251 1.74 7.56 0.48
CA VAL A 251 0.69 7.74 1.48
C VAL A 251 1.28 8.28 2.79
N ASP A 252 2.37 7.68 3.28
CA ASP A 252 3.07 8.16 4.49
C ASP A 252 3.55 9.61 4.34
N ALA A 253 4.13 9.93 3.18
CA ALA A 253 4.58 11.29 2.87
C ALA A 253 3.40 12.26 2.75
N ALA A 254 2.24 11.79 2.28
CA ALA A 254 1.03 12.59 2.19
C ALA A 254 0.45 12.91 3.56
N VAL A 255 0.34 11.92 4.45
CA VAL A 255 -0.10 12.09 5.84
C VAL A 255 0.78 13.12 6.55
N THR A 256 2.10 12.96 6.45
CA THR A 256 3.06 13.89 7.08
C THR A 256 2.87 15.33 6.56
N ARG A 257 2.68 15.49 5.25
CA ARG A 257 2.47 16.81 4.62
C ARG A 257 1.15 17.46 5.08
N LEU A 258 0.08 16.69 5.18
CA LEU A 258 -1.25 17.19 5.53
C LEU A 258 -1.39 17.51 7.03
N GLN A 259 -0.68 16.78 7.90
CA GLN A 259 -0.75 16.99 9.35
C GLN A 259 0.05 18.22 9.83
N ALA A 260 1.12 18.61 9.14
CA ALA A 260 1.98 19.72 9.56
C ALA A 260 1.26 21.10 9.62
N PRO A 261 0.41 21.48 8.64
CA PRO A 261 -0.35 22.73 8.68
C PRO A 261 -1.31 22.85 9.87
N LEU A 262 -1.91 21.75 10.34
CA LEU A 262 -2.88 21.77 11.44
C LEU A 262 -2.28 22.30 12.74
N SER A 263 -1.05 21.89 13.06
CA SER A 263 -0.34 22.37 14.25
C SER A 263 -0.05 23.87 14.19
N MET A 264 0.19 24.41 12.99
CA MET A 264 0.41 25.84 12.79
C MET A 264 -0.89 26.64 12.88
N MET A 265 -1.99 26.10 12.33
CA MET A 265 -3.31 26.75 12.32
C MET A 265 -3.79 27.08 13.73
N GLN A 266 -3.66 26.15 14.69
CA GLN A 266 -4.04 26.40 16.08
C GLN A 266 -3.30 27.61 16.68
N GLN A 267 -1.98 27.68 16.45
CA GLN A 267 -1.16 28.77 16.97
C GLN A 267 -1.61 30.11 16.38
N LEU A 268 -1.74 30.18 15.06
CA LEU A 268 -2.12 31.40 14.34
C LEU A 268 -3.52 31.92 14.73
N LEU A 269 -4.48 31.01 14.94
CA LEU A 269 -5.83 31.37 15.40
C LEU A 269 -5.81 31.98 16.82
N MET A 270 -4.96 31.46 17.71
CA MET A 270 -4.85 32.01 19.07
C MET A 270 -4.07 33.32 19.12
N GLU A 271 -3.02 33.48 18.29
CA GLU A 271 -2.31 34.75 18.12
C GLU A 271 -3.26 35.85 17.61
N ARG A 272 -4.09 35.53 16.62
CA ARG A 272 -5.13 36.42 16.10
C ARG A 272 -6.12 36.86 17.19
N PHE A 273 -6.58 35.93 18.03
CA PHE A 273 -7.45 36.28 19.15
C PHE A 273 -6.77 37.29 20.08
N ASP A 274 -5.52 37.04 20.46
CA ASP A 274 -4.76 37.88 21.38
C ASP A 274 -4.51 39.29 20.81
N GLU A 275 -4.25 39.40 19.50
CA GLU A 275 -4.11 40.68 18.80
C GLU A 275 -5.41 41.51 18.80
N LEU A 276 -6.58 40.87 18.64
CA LEU A 276 -7.86 41.56 18.53
C LEU A 276 -8.42 42.05 19.88
N VAL A 277 -7.96 41.48 21.00
CA VAL A 277 -8.40 41.86 22.36
C VAL A 277 -7.39 42.74 23.11
N SER A 278 -6.22 43.00 22.51
CA SER A 278 -5.17 43.90 23.03
C SER A 278 -5.50 45.37 22.80
#